data_AF-A0A3D3XEA5-F1
#
_entry.id   AF-A0A3D3XEA5-F1
#
_cell.length_a   1.000
_cell.length_b   1.000
_cell.length_c   1.000
_cell.angle_alpha   90.00
_cell.angle_beta   90.00
_cell.angle_gamma   90.00
#
_symmetry.space_group_name_H-M   'P 1'
#
loop_
_entity.id
_entity.type
_entity.pdbx_description
1 polymer ?
#
loop_
_entity_poly.entity_id
_entity_poly.type
_entity_poly.pdbx_seq_one_letter_code
_entity_poly.pdbx_strand_id
1 'polypeptide(L)'
;RHLLLYNHMGGGRRSEGWGKRNILHLAISEDGQRWKAAAIVEQADTGEFSYPSMIQTRDGLVHMTYTWNRKRVKHVVLNPADLVSQPIAVFD
;
A
#
# COMPACT_ATOMS: atom_id res chain seq x y z
N ARG A 1 -12.36 6.46 9.86
CA ARG A 1 -11.02 6.09 9.34
C ARG A 1 -11.10 4.91 8.41
N HIS A 2 -10.54 5.05 7.22
CA HIS A 2 -10.44 4.05 6.17
C HIS A 2 -8.96 3.89 5.78
N LEU A 3 -8.56 2.68 5.44
CA LEU A 3 -7.22 2.38 4.95
C LEU A 3 -7.30 1.81 3.54
N LEU A 4 -6.32 2.16 2.71
CA LEU A 4 -6.17 1.64 1.34
C LEU A 4 -4.73 1.15 1.15
N LEU A 5 -4.58 -0.13 0.86
CA LEU A 5 -3.31 -0.77 0.51
C LEU A 5 -3.24 -0.93 -1.01
N TYR A 6 -2.28 -0.27 -1.66
CA TYR A 6 -2.30 -0.14 -3.13
C TYR A 6 -0.92 0.17 -3.73
N ASN A 7 -0.78 -0.07 -5.04
CA ASN A 7 0.37 0.40 -5.80
C ASN A 7 0.03 1.76 -6.40
N HIS A 8 0.70 2.82 -5.94
CA HIS A 8 0.45 4.20 -6.39
C HIS A 8 1.26 4.60 -7.64
N MET A 9 2.29 3.83 -8.00
CA MET A 9 3.21 4.22 -9.06
C MET A 9 2.59 4.01 -10.45
N GLY A 10 2.55 5.09 -11.24
CA GLY A 10 2.17 5.03 -12.65
C GLY A 10 3.12 4.15 -13.47
N GLY A 11 2.69 3.80 -14.70
CA GLY A 11 3.46 2.93 -15.60
C GLY A 11 4.68 3.60 -16.23
N GLY A 12 4.91 4.88 -15.96
CA GLY A 12 5.78 5.72 -16.78
C GLY A 12 5.31 5.70 -18.24
N ARG A 13 6.25 5.68 -19.19
CA ARG A 13 5.99 5.61 -20.65
C ARG A 13 5.55 4.23 -21.17
N ARG A 14 5.16 3.29 -20.30
CA ARG A 14 4.77 1.94 -20.76
C ARG A 14 3.41 2.00 -21.45
N SER A 15 3.38 1.59 -22.72
CA SER A 15 2.18 1.58 -23.58
C SER A 15 1.09 0.60 -23.11
N GLU A 16 1.44 -0.34 -22.25
CA GLU A 16 0.54 -1.40 -21.76
C GLU A 16 -0.39 -0.93 -20.62
N GLY A 17 -0.19 0.28 -20.09
CA GLY A 17 -1.02 0.84 -19.01
C GLY A 17 -0.73 0.28 -17.60
N TRP A 18 0.23 -0.63 -17.45
CA TRP A 18 0.59 -1.20 -16.15
C TRP A 18 1.59 -0.35 -15.38
N GLY A 19 1.21 0.04 -14.16
CA GLY A 19 2.04 0.73 -13.16
C GLY A 19 3.26 -0.06 -12.70
N LYS A 20 4.30 0.65 -12.19
CA LYS A 20 5.36 -0.02 -11.43
C LYS A 20 4.77 -0.67 -10.16
N ARG A 21 5.26 -1.86 -9.81
CA ARG A 21 4.75 -2.65 -8.67
C ARG A 21 5.80 -2.93 -7.61
N ASN A 22 6.96 -2.30 -7.69
CA ASN A 22 8.06 -2.47 -6.74
C ASN A 22 7.90 -1.61 -5.46
N ILE A 23 6.74 -0.95 -5.29
CA ILE A 23 6.38 -0.22 -4.08
C ILE A 23 4.91 -0.48 -3.74
N LEU A 24 4.64 -0.85 -2.50
CA LEU A 24 3.30 -1.03 -1.94
C LEU A 24 3.06 0.04 -0.87
N HIS A 25 2.03 0.86 -1.06
CA HIS A 25 1.71 2.02 -0.22
C HIS A 25 0.48 1.76 0.63
N LEU A 26 0.45 2.40 1.80
CA LEU A 26 -0.73 2.53 2.65
C LEU A 26 -1.18 3.99 2.66
N ALA A 27 -2.44 4.22 2.33
CA ALA A 27 -3.11 5.51 2.50
C ALA A 27 -4.20 5.42 3.58
N ILE A 28 -4.47 6.56 4.21
CA ILE A 28 -5.51 6.73 5.23
C ILE A 28 -6.45 7.86 4.85
N SER A 29 -7.73 7.68 5.18
CA SER A 29 -8.78 8.68 4.97
C SER A 29 -9.74 8.73 6.14
N GLU A 30 -10.28 9.91 6.45
CA GLU A 30 -11.36 10.06 7.42
C GLU A 30 -12.75 9.88 6.78
N ASP A 31 -12.88 10.18 5.48
CA ASP A 31 -14.15 10.25 4.74
C ASP A 31 -14.25 9.26 3.56
N GLY A 32 -13.17 8.50 3.28
CA GLY A 32 -13.08 7.59 2.14
C GLY A 32 -12.91 8.27 0.79
N GLN A 33 -12.83 9.60 0.75
CA GLN A 33 -12.75 10.41 -0.47
C GLN A 33 -11.42 11.14 -0.58
N ARG A 34 -10.95 11.73 0.52
CA ARG A 34 -9.68 12.44 0.62
C ARG A 34 -8.66 11.55 1.30
N TRP A 35 -7.60 11.22 0.58
CA TRP A 35 -6.59 10.27 1.03
C TRP A 35 -5.26 10.96 1.33
N LYS A 36 -4.60 10.50 2.40
CA LYS A 36 -3.27 10.94 2.83
C LYS A 36 -2.31 9.75 2.84
N ALA A 37 -1.03 9.97 2.57
CA ALA A 37 -0.01 8.94 2.67
C ALA A 37 0.20 8.58 4.14
N ALA A 38 0.19 7.29 4.46
CA ALA A 38 0.36 6.79 5.83
C ALA A 38 1.65 5.99 6.00
N ALA A 39 2.01 5.13 5.03
CA ALA A 39 3.25 4.34 5.08
C ALA A 39 3.65 3.79 3.71
N ILE A 40 4.92 3.42 3.59
CA ILE A 40 5.41 2.48 2.59
C ILE A 40 5.46 1.10 3.26
N VAL A 41 4.64 0.16 2.81
CA VAL A 41 4.52 -1.19 3.40
C VAL A 41 5.59 -2.13 2.86
N GLU A 42 5.99 -1.93 1.62
CA GLU A 42 7.08 -2.67 0.98
C GLU A 42 7.70 -1.84 -0.13
N GLN A 43 9.02 -1.91 -0.27
CA GLN A 43 9.77 -1.27 -1.35
C GLN A 43 11.00 -2.11 -1.71
N ALA A 44 11.27 -2.21 -3.01
CA ALA A 44 12.51 -2.77 -3.52
C ALA A 44 12.89 -2.07 -4.83
N ASP A 45 14.17 -2.13 -5.20
CA ASP A 45 14.63 -1.57 -6.48
C ASP A 45 14.01 -2.29 -7.68
N THR A 46 13.80 -3.60 -7.55
CA THR A 46 13.21 -4.46 -8.58
C THR A 46 12.18 -5.42 -7.98
N GLY A 47 11.32 -5.96 -8.84
CA GLY A 47 10.30 -6.93 -8.46
C GLY A 47 8.88 -6.36 -8.42
N GLU A 48 7.96 -7.15 -7.88
CA GLU A 48 6.54 -6.83 -7.80
C GLU A 48 5.90 -7.25 -6.49
N PHE A 49 5.06 -6.36 -5.97
CA PHE A 49 4.17 -6.59 -4.84
C PHE A 49 2.76 -6.39 -5.34
N SER A 50 1.96 -7.46 -5.36
CA SER A 50 0.65 -7.48 -6.03
C SER A 50 -0.42 -8.13 -5.17
N TYR A 51 -1.68 -7.85 -5.52
CA TYR A 51 -2.87 -8.43 -4.90
C TYR A 51 -2.90 -8.28 -3.38
N PRO A 52 -2.84 -7.03 -2.88
CA PRO A 52 -2.97 -6.79 -1.46
C PRO A 52 -4.35 -7.21 -0.93
N SER A 53 -4.38 -7.70 0.30
CA SER A 53 -5.57 -7.88 1.12
C SER A 53 -5.28 -7.37 2.52
N MET A 54 -6.31 -6.89 3.23
CA MET A 54 -6.18 -6.27 4.54
C MET A 54 -7.43 -6.51 5.39
N ILE A 55 -7.23 -6.79 6.68
CA ILE A 55 -8.30 -6.94 7.66
C ILE A 55 -7.84 -6.40 9.03
N GLN A 56 -8.72 -5.70 9.74
CA GLN A 56 -8.49 -5.32 11.13
C GLN A 56 -9.04 -6.40 12.06
N THR A 57 -8.27 -6.83 13.05
CA THR A 57 -8.72 -7.82 14.03
C THR A 57 -9.25 -7.17 15.31
N ARG A 58 -9.79 -7.99 16.22
CA ARG A 58 -10.44 -7.52 17.46
C ARG A 58 -9.48 -6.84 18.44
N ASP A 59 -8.18 -7.12 18.34
CA ASP A 59 -7.14 -6.44 19.11
C ASP A 59 -6.82 -5.03 18.57
N GLY A 60 -7.48 -4.60 17.49
CA GLY A 60 -7.28 -3.32 16.85
C GLY A 60 -6.13 -3.30 15.84
N LEU A 61 -5.32 -4.36 15.74
CA LEU A 61 -4.22 -4.46 14.77
C LEU A 61 -4.74 -4.71 13.36
N VAL A 62 -4.02 -4.18 12.38
CA VAL A 62 -4.33 -4.33 10.96
C VAL A 62 -3.36 -5.34 10.34
N HIS A 63 -3.92 -6.44 9.84
CA HIS A 63 -3.20 -7.51 9.18
C HIS A 63 -3.29 -7.32 7.67
N MET A 64 -2.15 -7.39 6.99
CA MET A 64 -2.04 -7.20 5.55
C MET A 64 -1.32 -8.38 4.92
N THR A 65 -1.78 -8.82 3.76
CA THR A 65 -1.11 -9.83 2.95
C THR A 65 -0.94 -9.35 1.53
N TYR A 66 0.13 -9.76 0.87
CA TYR A 66 0.34 -9.51 -0.56
C TYR A 66 1.24 -10.57 -1.16
N THR A 67 1.15 -10.74 -2.47
CA THR A 67 2.13 -11.55 -3.21
C THR A 67 3.44 -10.81 -3.33
N TRP A 68 4.55 -11.51 -3.03
CA TRP A 68 5.91 -11.03 -3.21
C TRP A 68 6.53 -11.76 -4.40
N ASN A 69 6.78 -11.03 -5.49
CA ASN A 69 7.29 -11.54 -6.76
C ASN A 69 6.52 -12.74 -7.33
N ARG A 70 5.22 -12.87 -6.98
CA ARG A 70 4.38 -14.06 -7.26
C ARG A 70 4.99 -15.41 -6.84
N LYS A 71 5.99 -15.38 -5.94
CA LYS A 71 6.68 -16.58 -5.44
C LYS A 71 6.34 -16.89 -4.00
N ARG A 72 5.90 -15.88 -3.25
CA ARG A 72 5.55 -15.98 -1.82
C ARG A 72 4.34 -15.11 -1.53
N VAL A 73 3.70 -15.39 -0.40
CA VAL A 73 2.78 -14.46 0.24
C VAL A 73 3.49 -13.90 1.48
N LYS A 74 3.57 -12.58 1.61
CA LYS A 74 4.11 -11.91 2.79
C LYS A 74 2.94 -11.43 3.65
N HIS A 75 3.07 -11.60 4.96
CA HIS A 75 2.13 -11.13 5.97
C HIS A 75 2.80 -10.06 6.82
N VAL A 76 2.13 -8.94 7.03
CA VAL A 76 2.59 -7.80 7.82
C VAL A 76 1.47 -7.39 8.77
N VAL A 77 1.83 -7.02 9.99
CA VAL A 77 0.90 -6.50 11.00
C VAL A 77 1.35 -5.09 11.38
N LEU A 78 0.41 -4.17 11.49
CA LEU A 78 0.67 -2.82 12.03
C LEU A 78 -0.37 -2.46 13.08
N ASN A 79 0.03 -1.55 13.97
CA ASN A 79 -0.89 -0.86 14.86
C ASN A 79 -1.33 0.46 14.19
N PRO A 80 -2.61 0.65 13.88
CA PRO A 80 -3.08 1.85 13.19
C PRO A 80 -2.95 3.12 14.04
N ALA A 81 -2.75 3.00 15.35
CA ALA A 81 -2.50 4.15 16.23
C ALA A 81 -1.13 4.81 15.99
N ASP A 82 -0.18 4.07 15.42
CA ASP A 82 1.19 4.55 15.17
C ASP A 82 1.31 5.29 13.82
N LEU A 83 0.22 5.32 13.03
CA LEU A 83 0.22 5.94 11.71
C LEU A 83 0.20 7.47 11.81
N VAL A 84 1.23 8.10 11.25
CA VAL A 84 1.30 9.55 11.04
C VAL A 84 1.10 9.83 9.55
N SER A 85 0.02 10.55 9.21
CA SER A 85 -0.32 10.82 7.82
C SER A 85 0.23 12.14 7.31
N GLN A 86 0.68 12.16 6.06
CA GLN A 86 1.12 13.36 5.34
C GLN A 86 0.38 13.50 4.00
N PRO A 87 0.37 14.69 3.37
CA PRO A 87 -0.15 14.83 2.01
C PRO A 87 0.49 13.79 1.08
N ILE A 88 -0.30 13.18 0.20
CA ILE A 88 0.25 12.32 -0.85
C ILE A 88 1.06 13.23 -1.78
N ALA A 89 2.37 13.01 -1.85
CA ALA A 89 3.21 13.70 -2.82
C ALA A 89 2.78 13.26 -4.23
N VAL A 90 2.57 14.23 -5.12
CA VAL A 90 2.47 13.95 -6.56
C VAL A 90 3.87 13.55 -7.00
N PHE A 91 4.03 12.30 -7.43
CA PHE A 91 5.26 11.88 -8.10
C PHE A 91 5.13 12.25 -9.58
N ASP A 92 6.02 13.12 -10.07
CA ASP A 92 6.32 13.24 -11.50
C ASP A 92 7.08 11.99 -12.00
#